data_AF-A0A139NZV1-F1
#
_entry.id   AF-A0A139NZV1-F1
#
_cell.length_a   1.000
_cell.length_b   1.000
_cell.length_c   1.000
_cell.angle_alpha   90.00
_cell.angle_beta   90.00
_cell.angle_gamma   90.00
#
_symmetry.space_group_name_H-M   'P 1'
#
loop_
_entity.id
_entity.type
_entity.pdbx_description
1 polymer ?
#
loop_
_entity_poly.entity_id
_entity_poly.type
_entity_poly.pdbx_seq_one_letter_code
_entity_poly.pdbx_strand_id
1 'polypeptide(L)'
;MYGTIQLSEVLFGSHISSLTKAQASLAGVSKPTFKTTSESKVLDLYQEQFEELCQLMTSYTSLLGTDIALMAATGKELARTDTVLGQNLFSGLQ
;
A
#
# COMPACT_ATOMS: atom_id res chain seq x y z
N MET A 1 5.63 4.19 -29.93
CA MET A 1 6.42 3.44 -28.94
C MET A 1 5.75 2.09 -28.80
N TYR A 2 6.38 1.04 -29.32
CA TYR A 2 5.77 -0.30 -29.40
C TYR A 2 5.92 -0.98 -28.04
N GLY A 3 4.92 -0.82 -27.17
CA GLY A 3 4.62 -1.78 -26.11
C GLY A 3 3.52 -2.71 -26.61
N THR A 4 3.62 -3.99 -26.31
CA THR A 4 2.68 -5.05 -26.74
C THR A 4 1.46 -5.13 -25.81
N ILE A 5 1.63 -4.80 -24.52
CA ILE A 5 0.66 -4.90 -23.42
C ILE A 5 0.04 -3.53 -23.09
N GLN A 6 0.67 -2.42 -23.50
CA GLN A 6 0.15 -1.03 -23.37
C GLN A 6 -0.31 -0.67 -21.93
N LEU A 7 0.52 -0.97 -20.94
CA LEU A 7 0.28 -0.51 -19.57
C LEU A 7 0.37 1.02 -19.53
N SER A 8 -0.74 1.70 -19.23
CA SER A 8 -0.74 3.15 -19.06
C SER A 8 0.03 3.53 -17.80
N GLU A 9 1.27 4.01 -17.96
CA GLU A 9 2.11 4.46 -16.85
C GLU A 9 1.42 5.53 -15.99
N VAL A 10 0.64 6.40 -16.63
CA VAL A 10 -0.12 7.47 -15.96
C VAL A 10 -1.22 6.89 -15.06
N LEU A 11 -2.05 5.98 -15.58
CA LEU A 11 -3.12 5.37 -14.79
C LEU A 11 -2.55 4.48 -13.68
N PHE A 12 -1.50 3.71 -13.98
CA PHE A 12 -0.82 2.87 -13.01
C PHE A 12 -0.21 3.71 -11.87
N GLY A 13 0.55 4.76 -12.20
CA GLY A 13 1.13 5.67 -11.22
C GLY A 13 0.07 6.39 -10.38
N SER A 14 -1.03 6.82 -10.99
CA SER A 14 -2.17 7.41 -10.29
C SER A 14 -2.81 6.43 -9.31
N HIS A 15 -2.93 5.16 -9.69
CA HIS A 15 -3.49 4.12 -8.81
C HIS A 15 -2.57 3.84 -7.62
N ILE A 16 -1.26 3.65 -7.84
CA ILE A 16 -0.27 3.48 -6.77
C ILE A 16 -0.30 4.68 -5.81
N SER A 17 -0.34 5.91 -6.34
CA SER A 17 -0.44 7.12 -5.50
C SER A 17 -1.70 7.14 -4.64
N SER A 18 -2.84 6.70 -5.19
CA SER A 18 -4.11 6.63 -4.46
C SER A 18 -4.05 5.59 -3.34
N LEU A 19 -3.46 4.41 -3.60
CA LEU A 19 -3.25 3.38 -2.59
C LEU A 19 -2.30 3.86 -1.48
N THR A 20 -1.20 4.53 -1.82
CA THR A 20 -0.29 5.10 -0.82
C THR A 20 -0.98 6.13 0.07
N LYS A 21 -1.84 6.98 -0.49
CA LYS A 21 -2.63 7.95 0.30
C LYS A 21 -3.63 7.25 1.23
N ALA A 22 -4.30 6.22 0.73
CA ALA A 22 -5.23 5.42 1.55
C ALA A 22 -4.49 4.74 2.71
N GLN A 23 -3.32 4.13 2.45
CA GLN A 23 -2.48 3.53 3.48
C GLN A 23 -2.01 4.57 4.51
N ALA A 24 -1.57 5.75 4.07
CA ALA A 24 -1.15 6.82 4.97
C ALA A 24 -2.28 7.33 5.87
N SER A 25 -3.54 7.26 5.43
CA SER A 25 -4.70 7.64 6.25
C SER A 25 -4.89 6.76 7.49
N LEU A 26 -4.32 5.54 7.48
CA LEU A 26 -4.39 4.59 8.60
C LEU A 26 -3.30 4.84 9.65
N ALA A 27 -2.23 5.55 9.30
CA ALA A 27 -1.12 5.86 10.21
C ALA A 27 -1.50 6.80 11.37
N GLY A 28 -2.68 7.44 11.30
CA GLY A 28 -3.21 8.30 12.37
C GLY A 28 -3.80 7.54 13.56
N VAL A 29 -3.99 6.22 13.44
CA VAL A 29 -4.50 5.39 14.55
C VAL A 29 -3.36 5.13 15.53
N SER A 30 -3.28 5.97 16.58
CA SER A 30 -2.28 5.85 17.63
C SER A 30 -2.93 5.51 18.97
N LYS A 31 -2.15 4.88 19.85
CA LYS A 31 -2.59 4.53 21.21
C LYS A 31 -2.98 5.82 21.97
N PRO A 32 -4.25 5.99 22.36
CA PRO A 32 -4.68 7.11 23.17
C PRO A 32 -4.11 6.96 24.59
N THR A 33 -3.87 8.08 25.24
CA THR A 33 -3.54 8.07 26.67
C THR A 33 -4.86 8.06 27.45
N PHE A 34 -5.21 6.91 28.02
CA PHE A 34 -6.34 6.81 28.92
C PHE A 34 -5.98 7.42 30.28
N LYS A 35 -6.70 8.46 30.69
CA LYS A 35 -6.65 8.97 32.07
C LYS A 35 -7.93 8.55 32.77
N THR A 36 -7.88 7.40 33.45
CA THR A 36 -8.98 6.88 34.25
C THR A 36 -8.60 6.93 35.74
N THR A 37 -9.53 7.37 36.58
CA THR A 37 -9.44 7.32 38.05
C THR A 37 -10.34 6.23 38.64
N SER A 38 -10.88 5.34 37.80
CA SER A 38 -11.89 4.33 38.16
C SER A 38 -11.25 2.94 38.24
N GLU A 39 -11.55 2.19 39.30
CA GLU A 39 -11.13 0.79 39.51
C GLU A 39 -12.04 -0.23 38.79
N SER A 40 -12.52 0.10 37.58
CA SER A 40 -13.48 -0.76 36.86
C SER A 40 -12.76 -1.76 35.97
N LYS A 41 -12.88 -3.05 36.29
CA LYS A 41 -12.36 -4.15 35.46
C LYS A 41 -12.87 -4.13 34.01
N VAL A 42 -14.07 -3.60 33.79
CA VAL A 42 -14.64 -3.47 32.44
C VAL A 42 -13.91 -2.39 31.66
N LEU A 43 -13.56 -1.27 32.31
CA LEU A 43 -12.77 -0.21 31.67
C LEU A 43 -11.35 -0.68 31.35
N ASP A 44 -10.76 -1.53 32.20
CA ASP A 44 -9.44 -2.11 31.95
C ASP A 44 -9.47 -3.00 30.68
N LEU A 45 -10.49 -3.86 30.56
CA LEU A 45 -10.67 -4.72 29.39
C LEU A 45 -10.86 -3.92 28.09
N TYR A 46 -11.65 -2.84 28.13
CA TYR A 46 -11.82 -1.97 26.97
C TYR A 46 -10.52 -1.28 26.55
N GLN A 47 -9.69 -0.87 27.52
CA GLN A 47 -8.39 -0.27 27.22
C GLN A 47 -7.46 -1.29 26.57
N GLU A 48 -7.38 -2.51 27.11
CA GLU A 48 -6.58 -3.60 26.54
C GLU A 48 -7.00 -3.92 25.10
N GLN A 49 -8.30 -4.10 24.84
CA GLN A 49 -8.82 -4.34 23.49
C GLN A 49 -8.53 -3.20 22.51
N PHE A 50 -8.60 -1.95 22.99
CA PHE A 50 -8.27 -0.79 22.15
C PHE A 50 -6.77 -0.76 21.82
N GLU A 51 -5.91 -1.13 22.77
CA GLU A 51 -4.47 -1.25 22.53
C GLU A 51 -4.14 -2.34 21.52
N GLU A 52 -4.76 -3.52 21.64
CA GLU A 52 -4.64 -4.60 20.65
C GLU A 52 -5.08 -4.14 19.26
N LEU A 53 -6.20 -3.42 19.17
CA LEU A 53 -6.69 -2.88 17.91
C LEU A 53 -5.71 -1.87 17.29
N CYS A 54 -5.10 -1.00 18.10
CA CYS A 54 -4.06 -0.07 17.63
C CYS A 54 -2.83 -0.81 17.08
N GLN A 55 -2.39 -1.87 17.76
CA GLN A 55 -1.27 -2.71 17.30
C GLN A 55 -1.60 -3.44 16.01
N LEU A 56 -2.82 -3.96 15.88
CA LEU A 56 -3.31 -4.60 14.66
C LEU A 56 -3.34 -3.60 13.50
N MET A 57 -3.88 -2.40 13.71
CA MET A 57 -3.91 -1.34 12.69
C MET A 57 -2.52 -0.91 12.26
N THR A 58 -1.57 -0.81 13.20
CA THR A 58 -0.16 -0.51 12.90
C THR A 58 0.47 -1.59 12.03
N SER A 59 0.26 -2.85 12.39
CA SER A 59 0.77 -4.00 11.65
C SER A 59 0.20 -4.07 10.23
N TYR A 60 -1.12 -3.85 10.11
CA TYR A 60 -1.80 -3.83 8.82
C TYR A 60 -1.33 -2.67 7.93
N THR A 61 -1.12 -1.49 8.50
CA THR A 61 -0.58 -0.32 7.77
C THR A 61 0.81 -0.59 7.21
N SER A 62 1.65 -1.30 7.97
CA SER A 62 2.99 -1.74 7.52
C SER A 62 2.91 -2.77 6.38
N LEU A 63 2.03 -3.77 6.53
CA LEU A 63 1.79 -4.79 5.51
C LEU A 63 1.33 -4.16 4.18
N LEU A 64 0.32 -3.28 4.23
CA LEU A 64 -0.15 -2.56 3.06
C LEU A 64 0.95 -1.73 2.39
N GLY A 65 1.82 -1.08 3.17
CA GLY A 65 2.96 -0.34 2.62
C GLY A 65 3.91 -1.25 1.83
N THR A 66 4.17 -2.45 2.35
CA THR A 66 5.00 -3.47 1.69
C THR A 66 4.36 -3.96 0.39
N ASP A 67 3.07 -4.29 0.42
CA ASP A 67 2.35 -4.76 -0.76
C ASP A 67 2.27 -3.70 -1.86
N ILE A 68 2.00 -2.44 -1.50
CA ILE A 68 1.97 -1.32 -2.46
C ILE A 68 3.34 -1.13 -3.11
N ALA A 69 4.43 -1.24 -2.33
CA ALA A 69 5.79 -1.14 -2.86
C ALA A 69 6.10 -2.29 -3.83
N LEU A 70 5.68 -3.52 -3.50
CA LEU A 70 5.84 -4.69 -4.36
C LEU A 70 5.04 -4.50 -5.67
N MET A 71 3.78 -4.09 -5.59
CA MET A 71 2.94 -3.79 -6.75
C MET A 71 3.59 -2.75 -7.67
N ALA A 72 4.13 -1.66 -7.09
CA ALA A 72 4.82 -0.62 -7.83
C ALA A 72 6.08 -1.15 -8.55
N ALA A 73 6.86 -2.02 -7.90
CA ALA A 73 8.04 -2.64 -8.49
C ALA A 73 7.67 -3.60 -9.63
N THR A 74 6.68 -4.48 -9.41
CA THR A 74 6.21 -5.42 -10.43
C THR A 74 5.65 -4.71 -11.65
N GLY A 75 4.87 -3.64 -11.47
CA GLY A 75 4.34 -2.87 -12.59
C GLY A 75 5.43 -2.18 -13.42
N LYS A 76 6.50 -1.69 -12.78
CA LYS A 76 7.68 -1.14 -13.49
C LYS A 76 8.40 -2.21 -14.31
N GLU A 77 8.64 -3.38 -13.74
CA GLU A 77 9.29 -4.48 -14.48
C GLU A 77 8.42 -4.98 -15.64
N LEU A 78 7.09 -4.98 -15.47
CA LEU A 78 6.17 -5.33 -16.55
C LEU A 78 6.23 -4.32 -17.70
N ALA A 79 6.21 -3.01 -17.40
CA ALA A 79 6.37 -1.96 -18.41
C ALA A 79 7.73 -2.03 -19.13
N ARG A 80 8.80 -2.33 -18.38
CA ARG A 80 10.14 -2.55 -18.93
C ARG A 80 10.17 -3.74 -19.88
N THR A 81 9.60 -4.87 -19.45
CA THR A 81 9.51 -6.09 -20.25
C THR A 81 8.70 -5.86 -21.52
N ASP A 82 7.59 -5.13 -21.41
CA ASP A 82 6.73 -4.81 -22.55
C ASP A 82 7.46 -3.95 -23.60
N THR A 83 8.23 -2.97 -23.14
CA THR A 83 9.05 -2.12 -24.00
C THR A 83 10.13 -2.93 -24.73
N VAL A 84 10.83 -3.82 -24.02
CA VAL A 84 11.85 -4.69 -24.61
C VAL A 84 11.23 -5.63 -25.64
N LEU A 85 10.08 -6.23 -25.34
CA LEU A 85 9.36 -7.11 -26.26
C LEU A 85 8.97 -6.38 -27.53
N GLY A 86 8.35 -5.20 -27.43
CA GLY A 86 7.97 -4.47 -28.63
C GLY A 86 9.16 -3.91 -29.41
N GLN A 87 10.26 -3.51 -28.75
CA GLN A 87 11.50 -3.20 -29.47
C GLN A 87 12.01 -4.41 -30.26
N ASN A 88 12.06 -5.60 -29.64
CA ASN A 88 12.53 -6.81 -30.31
C ASN A 88 11.61 -7.25 -31.45
N LEU A 89 10.30 -7.23 -31.26
CA LEU A 89 9.32 -7.67 -32.27
C LEU A 89 9.18 -6.72 -33.46
N PHE A 90 9.36 -5.40 -33.24
CA PHE A 90 9.17 -4.39 -34.28
C PHE A 90 10.49 -3.81 -34.84
N SER A 91 11.65 -4.25 -34.35
CA SER A 91 12.97 -3.83 -34.86
C SER A 91 13.25 -4.22 -36.32
N GLY A 92 12.58 -5.24 -36.85
CA GLY A 92 12.68 -5.66 -38.26
C GLY A 92 11.72 -4.95 -39.23
N LEU A 93 10.91 -4.01 -38.74
CA LEU A 93 9.93 -3.24 -39.52
C LEU A 93 10.33 -1.77 -39.72
N GLN A 94 11.56 -1.40 -39.35
CA GLN A 94 12.16 -0.08 -39.60
C GLN A 94 12.94 -0.03 -40.91
#